data_AF-A0A7S2FZB0-F1
#
_entry.id   AF-A0A7S2FZB0-F1
#
_cell.length_a   1.000
_cell.length_b   1.000
_cell.length_c   1.000
_cell.angle_alpha   90.00
_cell.angle_beta   90.00
_cell.angle_gamma   90.00
#
_symmetry.space_group_name_H-M   'P 1'
#
loop_
_entity.id
_entity.type
_entity.pdbx_description
1 polymer ?
#
loop_
_entity_poly.entity_id
_entity_poly.type
_entity_poly.pdbx_seq_one_letter_code
_entity_poly.pdbx_strand_id
1 'polypeptide(L)'
;MRVHLSTSNLFSIFRILSGSHQDIGVDWYGSVGVTIIQTVGLLVICENFALVIPVLVRRRAQRKERKRIEAGNGEGGKCVMQVELEALMVNPAFDEANRYAYLLNITFVALLYGAALPPLILIALFAFVAEYWVDKILLLRFYSRPQQRGLALQKKANKILFWGMVL
;
A
#
# COMPACT_ATOMS: atom_id res chain seq x y z
N MET A 1 -28.52 -36.78 25.51
CA MET A 1 -29.00 -35.38 25.55
C MET A 1 -28.42 -34.66 24.33
N ARG A 2 -29.14 -34.59 23.20
CA ARG A 2 -28.66 -33.94 21.97
C ARG A 2 -29.11 -32.49 21.97
N VAL A 3 -28.17 -31.56 22.11
CA VAL A 3 -28.44 -30.12 21.99
C VAL A 3 -28.61 -29.82 20.50
N HIS A 4 -29.85 -29.63 20.06
CA HIS A 4 -30.14 -29.02 18.76
C HIS A 4 -29.75 -27.54 18.84
N LEU A 5 -28.51 -27.21 18.45
CA LEU A 5 -28.10 -25.83 18.21
C LEU A 5 -28.83 -25.34 16.97
N SER A 6 -29.96 -24.66 17.18
CA SER A 6 -30.61 -23.87 16.14
C SER A 6 -29.62 -22.80 15.66
N THR A 7 -29.34 -22.77 14.36
CA THR A 7 -28.38 -21.83 13.74
C THR A 7 -28.74 -20.36 14.00
N SER A 8 -30.01 -20.06 14.30
CA SER A 8 -30.49 -18.75 14.74
C SER A 8 -29.86 -18.25 16.05
N ASN A 9 -29.48 -19.15 16.96
CA ASN A 9 -28.89 -18.77 18.24
C ASN A 9 -27.39 -18.41 18.13
N LEU A 10 -26.74 -18.82 17.05
CA LEU A 10 -25.29 -18.60 16.88
C LEU A 10 -25.02 -17.14 16.46
N PHE A 11 -25.81 -16.59 15.53
CA PHE A 11 -25.67 -15.19 15.11
C PHE A 11 -26.02 -14.18 16.21
N SER A 12 -27.00 -14.49 17.05
CA SER A 12 -27.39 -13.63 18.18
C SER A 12 -26.37 -13.63 19.31
N ILE A 13 -25.73 -14.77 19.59
CA ILE A 13 -24.60 -14.85 20.56
C ILE A 13 -23.42 -13.99 20.10
N PHE A 14 -23.12 -13.96 18.79
CA PHE A 14 -22.01 -13.17 18.26
C PHE A 14 -22.41 -11.76 17.78
N ARG A 15 -23.69 -11.36 17.88
CA ARG A 15 -24.23 -10.09 17.36
C ARG A 15 -23.82 -9.78 15.91
N ILE A 16 -23.59 -10.82 15.12
CA ILE A 16 -23.26 -10.70 13.70
C ILE A 16 -24.57 -10.34 13.00
N LEU A 17 -24.64 -9.15 12.40
CA LEU A 17 -25.82 -8.55 11.72
C LEU A 17 -26.81 -7.74 12.59
N SER A 18 -26.48 -7.38 13.84
CA SER A 18 -27.28 -6.42 14.62
C SER A 18 -26.86 -4.96 14.40
N GLY A 19 -26.83 -4.51 13.14
CA GLY A 19 -26.40 -3.15 12.77
C GLY A 19 -27.41 -2.07 13.16
N SER A 20 -26.92 -0.86 13.48
CA SER A 20 -27.77 0.28 13.87
C SER A 20 -28.47 0.99 12.71
N HIS A 21 -28.05 0.71 11.48
CA HIS A 21 -28.57 1.35 10.27
C HIS A 21 -29.42 0.36 9.50
N GLN A 22 -30.66 0.75 9.17
CA GLN A 22 -31.55 -0.06 8.32
C GLN A 22 -31.18 0.05 6.84
N ASP A 23 -30.73 1.23 6.40
CA ASP A 23 -30.41 1.53 5.00
C ASP A 23 -29.18 2.44 4.84
N ILE A 24 -28.74 2.63 3.59
CA ILE A 24 -27.72 3.60 3.18
C ILE A 24 -28.31 5.02 3.19
N GLY A 25 -28.59 5.53 4.38
CA GLY A 25 -29.12 6.88 4.63
C GLY A 25 -28.05 7.88 5.06
N VAL A 26 -28.47 9.13 5.30
CA VAL A 26 -27.58 10.22 5.74
C VAL A 26 -26.77 9.86 6.99
N ASP A 27 -27.40 9.19 7.95
CA ASP A 27 -26.73 8.77 9.20
C ASP A 27 -25.63 7.74 8.96
N TRP A 28 -25.82 6.84 7.97
CA TRP A 28 -24.81 5.86 7.59
C TRP A 28 -23.60 6.53 6.93
N TYR A 29 -23.83 7.57 6.12
CA TYR A 29 -22.73 8.36 5.54
C TYR A 29 -21.91 9.06 6.62
N GLY A 30 -22.58 9.68 7.60
CA GLY A 30 -21.92 10.43 8.67
C GLY A 30 -21.02 9.56 9.56
N SER A 31 -21.40 8.30 9.79
CA SER A 31 -20.64 7.37 10.63
C SER A 31 -19.69 6.49 9.82
N VAL A 32 -20.23 5.65 8.93
CA VAL A 32 -19.49 4.61 8.22
C VAL A 32 -18.84 5.19 6.96
N GLY A 33 -19.58 5.95 6.16
CA GLY A 33 -19.09 6.49 4.88
C GLY A 33 -17.85 7.38 5.06
N VAL A 34 -17.92 8.33 6.00
CA VAL A 34 -16.78 9.19 6.35
C VAL A 34 -15.59 8.37 6.84
N THR A 35 -15.81 7.36 7.69
CA THR A 35 -14.74 6.49 8.20
C THR A 35 -14.04 5.74 7.06
N ILE A 36 -14.79 5.20 6.09
CA ILE A 36 -14.22 4.52 4.91
C ILE A 36 -13.40 5.50 4.08
N ILE A 37 -13.95 6.69 3.78
CA ILE A 37 -13.23 7.73 3.02
C ILE A 37 -11.93 8.12 3.71
N GLN A 38 -11.97 8.35 5.03
CA GLN A 38 -10.80 8.71 5.82
C GLN A 38 -9.77 7.59 5.83
N THR A 39 -10.21 6.34 5.99
CA THR A 39 -9.31 5.19 6.04
C THR A 39 -8.61 4.99 4.69
N VAL A 40 -9.34 5.06 3.58
CA VAL A 40 -8.75 4.97 2.24
C VAL A 40 -7.83 6.15 1.96
N GLY A 41 -8.23 7.37 2.34
CA GLY A 41 -7.38 8.55 2.22
C GLY A 41 -6.07 8.42 3.00
N LEU A 42 -6.13 7.94 4.24
CA LEU A 42 -4.95 7.66 5.06
C LEU A 42 -4.07 6.56 4.46
N LEU A 43 -4.66 5.47 3.94
CA LEU A 43 -3.92 4.42 3.24
C LEU A 43 -3.14 4.98 2.04
N VAL A 44 -3.76 5.88 1.26
CA VAL A 44 -3.10 6.54 0.12
C VAL A 44 -1.91 7.38 0.57
N ILE A 45 -2.12 8.21 1.58
CA ILE A 45 -1.07 9.07 2.12
C ILE A 45 0.09 8.23 2.69
N CYS A 46 -0.22 7.22 3.50
CA CYS A 46 0.77 6.36 4.15
C CYS A 46 1.62 5.59 3.14
N GLU A 47 1.03 5.00 2.10
CA GLU A 47 1.78 4.26 1.08
C GLU A 47 2.77 5.18 0.35
N ASN A 48 2.34 6.38 -0.04
CA ASN A 48 3.21 7.36 -0.67
C ASN A 48 4.38 7.77 0.22
N PHE A 49 4.15 7.94 1.53
CA PHE A 49 5.22 8.20 2.50
C PHE A 49 6.16 7.00 2.68
N ALA A 50 5.62 5.78 2.75
CA ALA A 50 6.40 4.56 2.87
C ALA A 50 7.39 4.38 1.70
N LEU A 51 7.07 4.93 0.52
CA LEU A 51 7.93 4.91 -0.66
C LEU A 51 8.96 6.05 -0.67
N VAL A 52 8.54 7.27 -0.34
CA VAL A 52 9.39 8.46 -0.47
C VAL A 52 10.40 8.57 0.69
N ILE A 53 10.02 8.22 1.91
CA ILE A 53 10.87 8.37 3.10
C ILE A 53 12.18 7.55 2.97
N PRO A 54 12.17 6.24 2.66
CA PRO A 54 13.39 5.46 2.53
C PRO A 54 14.32 6.00 1.44
N VAL A 55 13.76 6.51 0.35
CA VAL A 55 14.53 7.13 -0.75
C VAL A 55 15.25 8.38 -0.28
N LEU A 56 14.56 9.26 0.45
CA LEU A 56 15.14 10.48 1.00
C LEU A 56 16.22 10.18 2.05
N VAL A 57 15.94 9.26 2.98
CA VAL A 57 16.89 8.83 4.02
C VAL A 57 18.14 8.26 3.39
N ARG A 58 17.99 7.36 2.41
CA ARG A 58 19.10 6.72 1.72
C ARG A 58 19.93 7.71 0.90
N ARG A 59 19.29 8.62 0.16
CA ARG A 59 20.00 9.69 -0.57
C ARG A 59 20.78 10.60 0.38
N ARG A 60 20.23 10.93 1.55
CA ARG A 60 20.93 11.72 2.57
C ARG A 60 22.14 10.95 3.13
N ALA A 61 21.98 9.67 3.45
CA ALA A 61 23.06 8.81 3.91
C ALA A 61 24.19 8.71 2.86
N GLN A 62 23.86 8.43 1.60
CA GLN A 62 24.84 8.38 0.50
C GLN A 62 25.58 9.71 0.30
N ARG A 63 24.88 10.85 0.39
CA ARG A 63 25.52 12.19 0.30
C ARG A 63 26.46 12.46 1.47
N LYS A 64 26.06 12.07 2.69
CA LYS A 64 26.89 12.24 3.88
C LYS A 64 28.18 11.43 3.79
N GLU A 65 28.09 10.18 3.34
CA GLU A 65 29.27 9.32 3.16
C GLU A 65 30.18 9.81 2.02
N ARG A 66 29.62 10.27 0.88
CA ARG A 66 30.45 10.88 -0.19
C ARG A 66 31.25 12.08 0.30
N LYS A 67 30.62 12.99 1.05
CA LYS A 67 31.31 14.14 1.65
C LYS A 67 32.38 13.75 2.66
N ARG A 68 32.16 12.67 3.43
CA ARG A 68 33.16 12.14 4.38
C ARG A 68 34.39 11.61 3.66
N ILE A 69 34.20 10.92 2.53
CA ILE A 69 35.29 10.42 1.68
C ILE A 69 36.05 11.59 1.04
N GLU A 70 35.35 12.59 0.49
CA GLU A 70 35.96 13.76 -0.16
C GLU A 70 36.73 14.66 0.80
N ALA A 71 36.29 14.79 2.06
CA ALA A 71 36.90 15.66 3.05
C ALA A 71 38.24 15.17 3.60
N GLY A 72 38.75 14.02 3.16
CA GLY A 72 40.06 13.52 3.59
C GLY A 72 40.18 13.16 5.08
N ASN A 73 39.08 13.22 5.84
CA ASN A 73 38.97 12.78 7.24
C ASN A 73 39.03 11.24 7.39
N GLY A 74 39.83 10.59 6.56
CA GLY A 74 40.19 9.17 6.63
C GLY A 74 41.25 8.88 7.68
N GLU A 75 41.57 9.81 8.58
CA GLU A 75 42.41 9.55 9.75
C GLU A 75 41.55 8.96 10.87
N GLY A 76 41.57 7.62 10.99
CA GLY A 76 40.93 6.88 12.07
C GLY A 76 39.93 5.86 11.57
N GLY A 77 40.44 4.81 10.95
CA GLY A 77 39.68 3.64 10.51
C GLY A 77 38.82 3.07 11.64
N LYS A 78 37.52 3.32 11.59
CA LYS A 78 36.56 2.27 11.84
C LYS A 78 36.07 1.85 10.49
N CYS A 79 36.60 0.73 10.03
CA CYS A 79 36.19 0.01 8.84
C CYS A 79 34.66 0.06 8.71
N VAL A 80 34.14 1.00 7.90
CA VAL A 80 32.94 0.69 7.13
C VAL A 80 33.44 -0.43 6.24
N MET A 81 33.17 -1.67 6.65
CA MET A 81 33.54 -2.84 5.89
C MET A 81 33.08 -2.59 4.46
N GLN A 82 33.91 -2.91 3.46
CA GLN A 82 33.58 -2.73 2.05
C GLN A 82 32.13 -3.17 1.74
N VAL A 83 31.70 -4.25 2.38
CA VAL A 83 30.35 -4.81 2.37
C VAL A 83 29.26 -3.82 2.81
N GLU A 84 29.47 -3.03 3.86
CA GLU A 84 28.50 -2.03 4.35
C GLU A 84 28.37 -0.83 3.38
N LEU A 85 29.49 -0.40 2.80
CA LEU A 85 29.50 0.65 1.79
C LEU A 85 28.80 0.18 0.51
N GLU A 86 29.10 -1.04 0.08
CA GLU A 86 28.41 -1.69 -1.03
C GLU A 86 26.92 -1.82 -0.75
N ALA A 87 26.52 -2.27 0.45
CA ALA A 87 25.11 -2.36 0.83
C ALA A 87 24.40 -0.99 0.76
N LEU A 88 25.06 0.10 1.16
CA LEU A 88 24.49 1.46 1.07
C LEU A 88 24.42 1.98 -0.37
N MET A 89 25.39 1.64 -1.21
CA MET A 89 25.46 2.09 -2.62
C MET A 89 24.62 1.25 -3.58
N VAL A 90 24.39 -0.04 -3.28
CA VAL A 90 23.60 -0.95 -4.12
C VAL A 90 22.11 -0.71 -3.94
N ASN A 91 21.48 -0.13 -4.95
CA ASN A 91 20.04 0.14 -4.99
C ASN A 91 19.19 -1.09 -4.60
N PRO A 92 18.10 -0.89 -3.83
CA PRO A 92 17.30 -2.00 -3.34
C PRO A 92 16.54 -2.68 -4.49
N ALA A 93 16.09 -3.91 -4.24
CA ALA A 93 15.17 -4.59 -5.14
C ALA A 93 13.77 -3.96 -5.04
N PHE A 94 13.04 -3.96 -6.15
CA PHE A 94 11.66 -3.52 -6.21
C PHE A 94 10.73 -4.64 -5.73
N ASP A 95 9.90 -4.36 -4.72
CA ASP A 95 8.88 -5.29 -4.26
C ASP A 95 7.58 -5.07 -5.04
N GLU A 96 7.44 -5.84 -6.12
CA GLU A 96 6.25 -5.80 -6.99
C GLU A 96 5.00 -6.33 -6.27
N ALA A 97 5.16 -7.31 -5.38
CA ALA A 97 4.03 -8.02 -4.78
C ALA A 97 3.25 -7.11 -3.83
N ASN A 98 3.95 -6.37 -2.97
CA ASN A 98 3.30 -5.43 -2.05
C ASN A 98 2.55 -4.32 -2.79
N ARG A 99 3.15 -3.80 -3.88
CA ARG A 99 2.51 -2.76 -4.70
C ARG A 99 1.25 -3.26 -5.39
N TYR A 100 1.28 -4.45 -5.98
CA TYR A 100 0.07 -5.03 -6.58
C TYR A 100 -1.01 -5.28 -5.54
N ALA A 101 -0.67 -5.74 -4.34
CA ALA A 101 -1.63 -5.95 -3.26
C ALA A 101 -2.32 -4.63 -2.85
N TYR A 102 -1.53 -3.56 -2.71
CA TYR A 102 -2.05 -2.23 -2.41
C TYR A 102 -2.96 -1.68 -3.52
N LEU A 103 -2.53 -1.75 -4.79
CA LEU A 103 -3.33 -1.27 -5.93
C LEU A 103 -4.63 -2.05 -6.07
N LEU A 104 -4.59 -3.37 -5.86
CA LEU A 104 -5.79 -4.19 -5.83
C LEU A 104 -6.72 -3.75 -4.70
N ASN A 105 -6.22 -3.56 -3.48
CA ASN A 105 -7.05 -3.14 -2.34
C ASN A 105 -7.85 -1.86 -2.66
N ILE A 106 -7.18 -0.81 -3.16
CA ILE A 106 -7.86 0.44 -3.54
C ILE A 106 -8.88 0.20 -4.65
N THR A 107 -8.53 -0.61 -5.65
CA THR A 107 -9.46 -0.95 -6.74
C THR A 107 -10.71 -1.64 -6.21
N PHE A 108 -10.55 -2.63 -5.33
CA PHE A 108 -11.67 -3.37 -4.75
C PHE A 108 -12.57 -2.47 -3.91
N VAL A 109 -12.00 -1.66 -3.02
CA VAL A 109 -12.80 -0.76 -2.16
C VAL A 109 -13.52 0.30 -3.01
N ALA A 110 -12.87 0.83 -4.06
CA ALA A 110 -13.47 1.77 -4.98
C ALA A 110 -14.59 1.15 -5.83
N LEU A 111 -14.47 -0.11 -6.25
CA LEU A 111 -15.53 -0.80 -7.00
C LEU A 111 -16.73 -1.15 -6.09
N LEU A 112 -16.46 -1.68 -4.90
CA LEU A 112 -17.49 -2.16 -3.98
C LEU A 112 -18.29 -0.98 -3.39
N TYR A 113 -17.61 0.09 -2.98
CA TYR A 113 -18.25 1.24 -2.34
C TYR A 113 -18.43 2.45 -3.25
N GLY A 114 -17.89 2.48 -4.47
CA GLY A 114 -17.90 3.67 -5.33
C GLY A 114 -19.29 4.15 -5.74
N ALA A 115 -20.24 3.23 -5.90
CA ALA A 115 -21.63 3.58 -6.23
C ALA A 115 -22.34 4.29 -5.07
N ALA A 116 -22.07 3.89 -3.83
CA ALA A 116 -22.61 4.54 -2.64
C ALA A 116 -21.79 5.78 -2.25
N LEU A 117 -20.48 5.77 -2.46
CA LEU A 117 -19.55 6.84 -2.09
C LEU A 117 -18.81 7.38 -3.33
N PRO A 118 -19.43 8.26 -4.15
CA PRO A 118 -18.79 8.83 -5.34
C PRO A 118 -17.41 9.47 -5.11
N PRO A 119 -17.13 10.14 -3.95
CA PRO A 119 -15.80 10.68 -3.68
C PRO A 119 -14.68 9.63 -3.68
N LEU A 120 -15.00 8.36 -3.37
CA LEU A 120 -14.01 7.29 -3.32
C LEU A 120 -13.39 7.01 -4.69
N ILE A 121 -14.19 7.13 -5.76
CA ILE A 121 -13.71 6.94 -7.14
C ILE A 121 -12.70 8.04 -7.51
N LEU A 122 -12.97 9.29 -7.10
CA LEU A 122 -12.04 10.40 -7.32
C LEU A 122 -10.74 10.20 -6.54
N ILE A 123 -10.83 9.78 -5.27
CA ILE A 123 -9.65 9.48 -4.44
C ILE A 123 -8.83 8.34 -5.07
N ALA A 124 -9.48 7.27 -5.52
CA ALA A 124 -8.81 6.16 -6.18
C ALA A 124 -8.12 6.60 -7.49
N LEU A 125 -8.78 7.45 -8.29
CA LEU A 125 -8.19 8.05 -9.49
C LEU A 125 -6.91 8.83 -9.16
N PHE A 126 -6.97 9.73 -8.17
CA PHE A 126 -5.81 10.50 -7.75
C PHE A 126 -4.70 9.61 -7.20
N ALA A 127 -5.05 8.56 -6.44
CA ALA A 127 -4.09 7.59 -5.93
C ALA A 127 -3.37 6.86 -7.08
N PHE A 128 -4.10 6.40 -8.10
CA PHE A 128 -3.47 5.74 -9.26
C PHE A 128 -2.58 6.67 -10.06
N VAL A 129 -2.98 7.93 -10.25
CA VAL A 129 -2.13 8.92 -10.94
C VAL A 129 -0.87 9.19 -10.12
N ALA A 130 -1.00 9.45 -8.82
CA ALA A 130 0.15 9.69 -7.94
C ALA A 130 1.11 8.49 -7.95
N GLU A 131 0.59 7.28 -7.77
CA GLU A 131 1.42 6.08 -7.75
C GLU A 131 2.07 5.80 -9.09
N TYR A 132 1.39 6.05 -10.21
CA TYR A 132 1.99 5.93 -11.53
C TYR A 132 3.24 6.82 -11.66
N TRP A 133 3.16 8.07 -11.22
CA TRP A 133 4.29 9.00 -11.29
C TRP A 133 5.41 8.63 -10.31
N VAL A 134 5.05 8.27 -9.07
CA VAL A 134 6.02 7.83 -8.06
C VAL A 134 6.75 6.59 -8.55
N ASP A 135 6.03 5.56 -9.00
CA ASP A 135 6.62 4.34 -9.54
C ASP A 135 7.56 4.60 -10.70
N LYS A 136 7.11 5.41 -11.66
CA LYS A 136 7.91 5.76 -12.82
C LYS A 136 9.23 6.41 -12.41
N ILE A 137 9.20 7.31 -11.43
CA ILE A 137 10.42 7.97 -10.93
C ILE A 137 11.30 6.97 -10.17
N LEU A 138 10.73 6.14 -9.30
CA LEU A 138 11.48 5.20 -8.47
C LEU A 138 12.13 4.08 -9.29
N LEU A 139 11.40 3.51 -10.25
CA LEU A 139 11.92 2.48 -11.16
C LEU A 139 13.06 3.00 -12.04
N LEU A 140 12.99 4.26 -12.48
CA LEU A 140 14.03 4.86 -13.33
C LEU A 140 15.26 5.34 -12.54
N ARG A 141 15.12 5.73 -11.27
CA ARG A 141 16.17 6.46 -10.53
C ARG A 141 16.62 5.84 -9.21
N PHE A 142 15.89 4.86 -8.66
CA PHE A 142 16.17 4.36 -7.31
C PHE A 142 16.26 2.84 -7.22
N TYR A 143 15.40 2.09 -7.91
CA TYR A 143 15.44 0.64 -7.84
C TYR A 143 16.47 0.04 -8.81
N SER A 144 17.06 -1.08 -8.39
CA SER A 144 17.83 -1.94 -9.29
C SER A 144 16.89 -2.64 -10.28
N ARG A 145 17.41 -3.12 -11.42
CA ARG A 145 16.62 -3.79 -12.46
C ARG A 145 15.64 -4.81 -11.83
N PRO A 146 14.33 -4.68 -12.05
CA PRO A 146 13.35 -5.59 -11.47
C PRO A 146 13.59 -7.02 -11.96
N GLN A 147 13.43 -7.99 -11.07
CA GLN A 147 13.49 -9.40 -11.44
C GLN A 147 12.33 -9.70 -12.39
N GLN A 148 12.54 -10.49 -13.45
CA GLN A 148 11.55 -10.75 -14.51
C GLN A 148 10.28 -11.52 -14.07
N ARG A 149 9.95 -11.58 -12.77
CA ARG A 149 8.78 -12.26 -12.21
C ARG A 149 7.46 -11.51 -12.39
N GLY A 150 7.47 -10.23 -12.75
CA GLY A 150 6.27 -9.39 -12.83
C GLY A 150 5.16 -9.88 -13.77
N LEU A 151 5.51 -10.57 -14.87
CA LEU A 151 4.52 -11.04 -15.85
C LEU A 151 3.56 -12.10 -15.26
N ALA A 152 4.02 -12.94 -14.34
CA ALA A 152 3.19 -13.95 -13.72
C ALA A 152 2.25 -13.35 -12.66
N LEU A 153 2.73 -12.34 -11.92
CA LEU A 153 1.96 -11.63 -10.90
C LEU A 153 0.87 -10.78 -11.54
N GLN A 154 1.18 -10.05 -12.61
CA GLN A 154 0.21 -9.25 -13.36
C GLN A 154 -0.94 -10.12 -13.90
N LYS A 155 -0.64 -11.28 -14.48
CA LYS A 155 -1.67 -12.22 -14.97
C LYS A 155 -2.57 -12.73 -13.86
N LYS A 156 -2.05 -12.93 -12.64
CA LYS A 156 -2.85 -13.31 -11.47
C LYS A 156 -3.72 -12.16 -10.98
N ALA A 157 -3.14 -10.95 -10.86
CA ALA A 157 -3.85 -9.75 -10.43
C ALA A 157 -5.04 -9.44 -11.34
N ASN A 158 -4.89 -9.51 -12.67
CA ASN A 158 -5.99 -9.27 -13.61
C ASN A 158 -7.14 -10.28 -13.45
N LYS A 159 -6.84 -11.55 -13.15
CA LYS A 159 -7.89 -12.55 -12.87
C LYS A 159 -8.65 -12.22 -11.59
N ILE A 160 -7.94 -11.75 -10.56
CA ILE A 160 -8.55 -11.35 -9.28
C ILE A 160 -9.40 -10.08 -9.45
N LEU A 161 -8.95 -9.12 -10.26
CA LEU A 161 -9.68 -7.88 -10.51
C LEU A 161 -11.05 -8.14 -11.14
N PHE A 162 -11.17 -9.12 -12.03
CA PHE A 162 -12.47 -9.55 -12.57
C PHE A 162 -13.43 -10.01 -11.47
N TRP A 163 -12.94 -10.79 -10.50
CA TRP A 163 -13.76 -11.22 -9.35
C TRP A 163 -14.18 -10.04 -8.46
N GLY A 164 -13.36 -8.99 -8.38
CA GLY A 164 -13.70 -7.77 -7.64
C GLY A 164 -14.80 -6.91 -8.26
N MET A 165 -15.13 -7.12 -9.53
CA MET A 165 -16.27 -6.45 -10.19
C MET A 165 -17.59 -7.22 -10.03
N VAL A 166 -17.50 -8.54 -9.81
CA VAL A 166 -18.67 -9.43 -9.69
C VAL A 166 -19.20 -9.49 -8.26
N LEU A 167 -18.35 -9.18 -7.27
CA LEU A 167 -18.69 -9.03 -5.85
C LEU A 167 -19.34 -7.68 -5.57
#